data_AF-A0A250KMN7-F1
#
_entry.id   AF-A0A250KMN7-F1
#
_cell.length_a   1.000
_cell.length_b   1.000
_cell.length_c   1.000
_cell.angle_alpha   90.00
_cell.angle_beta   90.00
_cell.angle_gamma   90.00
#
_symmetry.space_group_name_H-M   'P 1'
#
loop_
_entity.id
_entity.type
_entity.pdbx_description
1 polymer ?
#
loop_
_entity_poly.entity_id
_entity_poly.type
_entity_poly.pdbx_seq_one_letter_code
_entity_poly.pdbx_strand_id
1 'polypeptide(L)'
;MGTIMEFWQTIAATVIGGVITLATTILTINHQKALDKNRRKLEKIEKVYELLSKLESSYRMEWASDCMSINNRKYSDQFRIKERLPFEEIKMLIGFYAPELKEDADKLIALSKDRYGKLKSSIVDIEMSSMSTDETDTLKQQLTTVFYEIKNDIESIQNKLVKIGDTLI
;
A
#
# COMPACT_ATOMS: atom_id res chain seq x y z
N MET A 1 25.01 42.41 -56.04
CA MET A 1 24.77 43.00 -54.70
C MET A 1 23.65 42.21 -53.99
N GLY A 2 23.83 40.90 -53.81
CA GLY A 2 22.78 40.00 -53.26
C GLY A 2 23.31 38.94 -52.27
N THR A 3 24.63 38.71 -52.21
CA THR A 3 25.25 37.63 -51.43
C THR A 3 25.36 37.91 -49.93
N ILE A 4 25.49 39.17 -49.51
CA ILE A 4 25.62 39.53 -48.09
C ILE A 4 24.27 39.39 -47.36
N MET A 5 23.15 39.74 -48.02
CA MET A 5 21.81 39.67 -47.42
C MET A 5 21.36 38.21 -47.22
N GLU A 6 21.66 37.33 -48.19
CA GLU A 6 21.39 35.88 -48.09
C GLU A 6 22.25 35.20 -47.01
N PHE A 7 23.49 35.67 -46.80
CA PHE A 7 24.37 35.16 -45.74
C PHE A 7 23.83 35.49 -44.33
N TRP A 8 23.37 36.73 -44.10
CA TRP A 8 22.77 37.12 -42.82
C TRP A 8 21.43 36.43 -42.55
N GLN A 9 20.61 36.17 -43.58
CA GLN A 9 19.38 35.38 -43.47
C GLN A 9 19.68 33.93 -43.07
N THR A 10 20.71 33.32 -43.65
CA THR A 10 21.15 31.96 -43.30
C THR A 10 21.61 31.88 -41.84
N ILE A 11 22.43 32.83 -41.38
CA ILE A 11 22.87 32.91 -39.98
C ILE A 11 21.69 33.08 -39.02
N ALA A 12 20.77 34.00 -39.34
CA ALA A 12 19.58 34.22 -38.52
C ALA A 12 18.69 32.97 -38.45
N ALA A 13 18.49 32.26 -39.57
CA ALA A 13 17.75 31.01 -39.61
C ALA A 13 18.41 29.89 -38.79
N THR A 14 19.74 29.76 -38.82
CA THR A 14 20.47 28.78 -38.01
C THR A 14 20.39 29.08 -36.51
N VAL A 15 20.49 30.36 -36.12
CA VAL A 15 20.35 30.77 -34.71
C VAL A 15 18.93 30.51 -34.21
N ILE A 16 17.91 30.89 -34.98
CA ILE A 16 16.50 30.64 -34.63
C ILE A 16 16.22 29.13 -34.56
N GLY A 17 16.70 28.36 -35.53
CA GLY A 17 16.60 26.90 -35.53
C GLY A 17 17.26 26.28 -34.29
N GLY A 18 18.47 26.71 -33.93
CA GLY A 18 19.18 26.27 -32.74
C GLY A 18 18.43 26.57 -31.43
N VAL A 19 17.83 27.76 -31.30
CA VAL A 19 17.05 28.13 -30.12
C VAL A 19 15.77 27.30 -30.01
N ILE A 20 15.05 27.07 -31.12
CA ILE A 20 13.85 26.24 -31.14
C ILE A 20 14.19 24.79 -30.78
N THR A 21 15.27 24.23 -31.33
CA THR A 21 15.73 22.87 -31.01
C THR A 21 16.12 22.71 -29.54
N LEU A 22 16.78 23.71 -28.94
CA LEU A 22 17.11 23.68 -27.50
C LEU A 22 15.85 23.75 -26.63
N ALA A 23 14.89 24.61 -26.98
CA ALA A 23 13.63 24.72 -26.26
C ALA A 23 12.82 23.41 -26.33
N THR A 24 12.70 22.79 -27.52
CA THR A 24 12.00 21.51 -27.66
C THR A 24 12.73 20.40 -26.92
N THR A 25 14.07 20.35 -26.98
CA THR A 25 14.87 19.36 -26.22
C THR A 25 14.65 19.49 -24.72
N ILE A 26 14.65 20.71 -24.17
CA ILE A 26 14.37 20.96 -22.74
C ILE A 26 12.95 20.51 -22.37
N LEU A 27 11.95 20.83 -23.21
CA LEU A 27 10.57 20.41 -23.00
C LEU A 27 10.43 18.87 -23.04
N THR A 28 11.07 18.22 -24.01
CA THR A 28 11.09 16.75 -24.12
C THR A 28 11.77 16.10 -22.92
N ILE A 29 12.92 16.60 -22.49
CA ILE A 29 13.64 16.09 -21.30
C ILE A 29 12.78 16.26 -20.04
N ASN A 30 12.15 17.42 -19.86
CA ASN A 30 11.30 17.66 -18.71
C ASN A 30 10.05 16.77 -18.71
N HIS A 31 9.44 16.55 -19.88
CA HIS A 31 8.33 15.63 -20.04
C HIS A 31 8.74 14.19 -19.74
N GLN A 32 9.88 13.72 -20.27
CA GLN A 32 10.42 12.38 -19.97
C GLN A 32 10.71 12.20 -18.48
N LYS A 33 11.30 13.20 -17.83
CA LYS A 33 11.53 13.18 -16.37
C LYS A 33 10.23 13.09 -15.58
N ALA A 34 9.18 13.78 -16.02
CA ALA A 34 7.87 13.71 -15.38
C ALA A 34 7.22 12.32 -15.54
N LEU A 35 7.28 11.74 -16.75
CA LEU A 35 6.79 10.39 -17.03
C LEU A 35 7.55 9.34 -16.20
N ASP A 36 8.88 9.43 -16.14
CA ASP A 36 9.70 8.53 -15.32
C ASP A 36 9.35 8.62 -13.84
N LYS A 37 9.09 9.84 -13.34
CA LYS A 37 8.67 10.05 -11.96
C LYS A 37 7.30 9.41 -11.69
N ASN A 38 6.33 9.61 -12.59
CA ASN A 38 4.99 9.03 -12.46
C ASN A 38 5.03 7.52 -12.52
N ARG A 39 5.77 6.94 -13.47
CA ARG A 39 5.98 5.50 -13.58
C ARG A 39 6.57 4.91 -12.31
N ARG A 40 7.63 5.51 -11.76
CA ARG A 40 8.20 5.04 -10.48
C ARG A 40 7.19 5.14 -9.35
N LYS A 41 6.37 6.20 -9.30
CA LYS A 41 5.33 6.34 -8.28
C LYS A 41 4.27 5.25 -8.42
N LEU A 42 3.83 4.95 -9.64
CA LEU A 42 2.88 3.88 -9.95
C LEU A 42 3.42 2.51 -9.52
N GLU A 43 4.66 2.17 -9.88
CA GLU A 43 5.32 0.91 -9.48
C GLU A 43 5.37 0.76 -7.94
N LYS A 44 5.52 1.86 -7.19
CA LYS A 44 5.52 1.82 -5.72
C LYS A 44 4.12 1.70 -5.14
N ILE A 45 3.12 2.32 -5.76
CA ILE A 45 1.70 2.17 -5.38
C ILE A 45 1.24 0.73 -5.60
N GLU A 46 1.57 0.12 -6.74
CA GLU A 46 1.30 -1.29 -7.04
C GLU A 46 1.95 -2.19 -5.99
N LYS A 47 3.21 -1.91 -5.61
CA LYS A 47 3.88 -2.65 -4.54
C LYS A 47 3.15 -2.55 -3.20
N VAL A 48 2.62 -1.38 -2.83
CA VAL A 48 1.81 -1.25 -1.59
C VAL A 48 0.55 -2.10 -1.70
N TYR A 49 -0.13 -2.07 -2.85
CA TYR A 49 -1.32 -2.87 -3.08
C TYR A 49 -1.05 -4.37 -2.88
N GLU A 50 0.05 -4.89 -3.45
CA GLU A 50 0.47 -6.28 -3.27
C GLU A 50 0.76 -6.63 -1.81
N LEU A 51 1.43 -5.74 -1.07
CA LEU A 51 1.72 -5.94 0.36
C LEU A 51 0.43 -5.99 1.18
N LEU A 52 -0.55 -5.14 0.87
CA LEU A 52 -1.88 -5.14 1.50
C LEU A 52 -2.66 -6.43 1.18
N SER A 53 -2.60 -6.94 -0.05
CA SER A 53 -3.21 -8.22 -0.41
C SER A 53 -2.57 -9.40 0.34
N LYS A 54 -1.24 -9.39 0.49
CA LYS A 54 -0.53 -10.40 1.30
C LYS A 54 -0.96 -10.31 2.77
N LEU A 55 -1.05 -9.09 3.30
CA LEU A 55 -1.50 -8.85 4.67
C LEU A 55 -2.92 -9.40 4.90
N GLU A 56 -3.87 -9.13 4.00
CA GLU A 56 -5.23 -9.66 4.09
C GLU A 56 -5.23 -11.19 4.08
N SER A 57 -4.47 -11.80 3.18
CA SER A 57 -4.35 -13.27 3.08
C SER A 57 -3.80 -13.86 4.37
N SER A 58 -2.76 -13.26 4.95
CA SER A 58 -2.19 -13.67 6.24
C SER A 58 -3.22 -13.58 7.37
N TYR A 59 -3.96 -12.47 7.46
CA TYR A 59 -5.02 -12.31 8.46
C TYR A 59 -6.16 -13.31 8.31
N ARG A 60 -6.54 -13.63 7.07
CA ARG A 60 -7.58 -14.63 6.79
C ARG A 60 -7.16 -16.02 7.27
N MET A 61 -5.91 -16.40 7.05
CA MET A 61 -5.36 -17.67 7.52
C MET A 61 -5.30 -17.72 9.05
N GLU A 62 -4.83 -16.65 9.71
CA GLU A 62 -4.81 -16.59 11.18
C GLU A 62 -6.21 -16.64 11.77
N TRP A 63 -7.12 -15.80 11.29
CA TRP A 63 -8.50 -15.79 11.76
C TRP A 63 -9.16 -17.16 11.65
N ALA A 64 -8.94 -17.88 10.54
CA ALA A 64 -9.46 -19.23 10.37
C ALA A 64 -8.87 -20.20 11.41
N SER A 65 -7.56 -20.14 11.64
CA SER A 65 -6.86 -20.96 12.64
C SER A 65 -7.30 -20.67 14.08
N ASP A 66 -7.45 -19.39 14.40
CA ASP A 66 -7.90 -18.92 15.71
C ASP A 66 -9.36 -19.36 15.95
N CYS A 67 -10.24 -19.22 14.96
CA CYS A 67 -11.61 -19.72 15.05
C CYS A 67 -11.68 -21.25 15.22
N MET A 68 -10.83 -22.01 14.51
CA MET A 68 -10.73 -23.46 14.71
C MET A 68 -10.22 -23.80 16.12
N SER A 69 -9.24 -23.04 16.61
CA SER A 69 -8.68 -23.24 17.95
C SER A 69 -9.75 -23.00 19.03
N ILE A 70 -10.54 -21.93 18.88
CA ILE A 70 -11.67 -21.61 19.77
C ILE A 70 -12.71 -22.73 19.74
N ASN A 71 -13.16 -23.16 18.55
CA ASN A 71 -14.16 -24.22 18.42
C ASN A 71 -13.69 -25.55 19.03
N ASN A 72 -12.41 -25.90 18.85
CA ASN A 72 -11.84 -27.14 19.36
C ASN A 72 -11.36 -27.04 20.82
N ARG A 73 -11.50 -25.87 21.45
CA ARG A 73 -10.98 -25.54 22.79
C ARG A 73 -9.51 -25.94 22.97
N LYS A 74 -8.73 -25.86 21.89
CA LYS A 74 -7.34 -26.27 21.86
C LYS A 74 -6.56 -25.32 20.96
N TYR A 75 -5.56 -24.68 21.54
CA TYR A 75 -4.67 -23.81 20.78
C TYR A 75 -3.90 -24.62 19.71
N SER A 76 -3.94 -24.14 18.46
CA SER A 76 -3.16 -24.67 17.37
C SER A 76 -2.27 -23.57 16.77
N ASP A 77 -0.96 -23.81 16.80
CA ASP A 77 0.03 -22.91 16.21
C ASP A 77 0.33 -23.20 14.73
N GLN A 78 -0.52 -24.02 14.07
CA GLN A 78 -0.25 -24.53 12.72
C GLN A 78 -0.19 -23.44 11.64
N PHE A 79 -0.96 -22.35 11.78
CA PHE A 79 -1.06 -21.29 10.77
C PHE A 79 -0.65 -19.92 11.29
N ARG A 80 0.08 -19.85 12.40
CA ARG A 80 0.59 -18.58 12.88
C ARG A 80 1.50 -17.95 11.83
N ILE A 81 1.31 -16.67 11.60
CA ILE A 81 2.19 -15.88 10.75
C ILE A 81 3.57 -15.90 11.41
N LYS A 82 4.46 -16.71 10.83
CA LYS A 82 5.88 -16.76 11.20
C LYS A 82 6.67 -15.64 10.54
N GLU A 83 6.15 -15.09 9.45
CA GLU A 83 6.76 -13.98 8.73
C GLU A 83 6.46 -12.64 9.40
N ARG A 84 7.42 -11.72 9.35
CA ARG A 84 7.20 -10.37 9.86
C ARG A 84 6.18 -9.67 8.95
N LEU A 85 5.03 -9.29 9.50
CA LEU A 85 4.03 -8.51 8.78
C LEU A 85 4.66 -7.21 8.22
N PRO A 86 4.43 -6.85 6.95
CA PRO A 86 5.15 -5.79 6.25
C PRO A 86 4.69 -4.37 6.63
N PHE A 87 4.23 -4.14 7.86
CA PHE A 87 3.67 -2.86 8.30
C PHE A 87 4.64 -1.68 8.12
N GLU A 88 5.92 -1.87 8.44
CA GLU A 88 6.92 -0.81 8.31
C GLU A 88 7.17 -0.46 6.84
N GLU A 89 7.15 -1.47 5.96
CA GLU A 89 7.31 -1.25 4.52
C GLU A 89 6.09 -0.55 3.93
N ILE A 90 4.87 -0.97 4.30
CA ILE A 90 3.62 -0.31 3.92
C ILE A 90 3.64 1.15 4.38
N LYS A 91 3.94 1.41 5.65
CA LYS A 91 3.98 2.75 6.23
C LYS A 91 5.00 3.65 5.54
N MET A 92 6.20 3.12 5.26
CA MET A 92 7.24 3.84 4.54
C MET A 92 6.80 4.20 3.12
N LEU A 93 6.32 3.22 2.35
CA LEU A 93 5.91 3.42 0.96
C LEU A 93 4.73 4.38 0.86
N ILE A 94 3.73 4.25 1.72
CA ILE A 94 2.60 5.20 1.80
C ILE A 94 3.12 6.59 2.16
N GLY A 95 4.00 6.71 3.15
CA GLY A 95 4.56 8.00 3.55
C GLY A 95 5.29 8.75 2.41
N PHE A 96 5.98 8.03 1.52
CA PHE A 96 6.70 8.64 0.39
C PHE A 96 5.85 8.82 -0.87
N TYR A 97 4.94 7.90 -1.16
CA TYR A 97 4.30 7.80 -2.47
C TYR A 97 2.78 8.02 -2.45
N ALA A 98 2.13 7.95 -1.28
CA ALA A 98 0.70 8.22 -1.11
C ALA A 98 0.41 8.83 0.28
N PRO A 99 1.04 9.98 0.64
CA PRO A 99 0.95 10.55 1.99
C PRO A 99 -0.48 10.85 2.44
N GLU A 100 -1.41 11.06 1.50
CA GLU A 100 -2.85 11.20 1.73
C GLU A 100 -3.49 9.97 2.39
N LEU A 101 -2.86 8.78 2.32
CA LEU A 101 -3.34 7.53 2.95
C LEU A 101 -2.65 7.23 4.28
N LYS A 102 -1.78 8.11 4.76
CA LYS A 102 -0.99 7.86 5.96
C LYS A 102 -1.87 7.62 7.19
N GLU A 103 -2.92 8.40 7.38
CA GLU A 103 -3.84 8.22 8.51
C GLU A 103 -4.58 6.89 8.45
N ASP A 104 -5.02 6.47 7.26
CA ASP A 104 -5.69 5.18 7.09
C ASP A 104 -4.73 4.02 7.38
N ALA A 105 -3.48 4.13 6.91
CA ALA A 105 -2.45 3.12 7.18
C ALA A 105 -2.08 3.05 8.67
N ASP A 106 -1.94 4.20 9.35
CA ASP A 106 -1.67 4.24 10.78
C ASP A 106 -2.84 3.66 11.60
N LYS A 107 -4.09 3.93 11.20
CA LYS A 107 -5.29 3.30 11.80
C LYS A 107 -5.30 1.78 11.63
N LEU A 108 -5.07 1.30 10.41
CA LEU A 108 -4.97 -0.14 10.12
C LEU A 108 -3.90 -0.79 11.01
N ILE A 109 -2.71 -0.19 11.09
CA ILE A 109 -1.60 -0.73 11.91
C ILE A 109 -1.97 -0.74 13.40
N ALA A 110 -2.62 0.31 13.91
CA ALA A 110 -3.06 0.36 15.30
C ALA A 110 -4.13 -0.70 15.59
N LEU A 111 -5.13 -0.86 14.72
CA LEU A 111 -6.17 -1.89 14.83
C LEU A 111 -5.55 -3.30 14.87
N SER A 112 -4.63 -3.55 13.94
CA SER A 112 -3.86 -4.79 13.80
C SER A 112 -3.01 -5.12 15.04
N LYS A 113 -2.25 -4.15 15.56
CA LYS A 113 -1.33 -4.39 16.69
C LYS A 113 -2.07 -4.40 18.03
N ASP A 114 -2.98 -3.47 18.24
CA ASP A 114 -3.58 -3.25 19.55
C ASP A 114 -4.79 -4.13 19.79
N ARG A 115 -5.78 -4.13 18.89
CA ARG A 115 -7.02 -4.88 19.12
C ARG A 115 -6.87 -6.34 18.73
N TYR A 116 -6.42 -6.61 17.51
CA TYR A 116 -6.25 -7.99 17.06
C TYR A 116 -5.16 -8.72 17.87
N GLY A 117 -4.03 -8.05 18.14
CA GLY A 117 -2.97 -8.58 19.00
C GLY A 117 -3.43 -8.95 20.41
N LYS A 118 -4.26 -8.10 21.06
CA LYS A 118 -4.81 -8.39 22.39
C LYS A 118 -5.80 -9.56 22.39
N LEU A 119 -6.67 -9.64 21.39
CA LEU A 119 -7.59 -10.77 21.27
C LEU A 119 -6.83 -12.08 21.07
N LYS A 120 -5.76 -12.03 20.27
CA LYS A 120 -4.89 -13.18 20.04
C LYS A 120 -4.14 -13.62 21.30
N SER A 121 -3.63 -12.68 22.11
CA SER A 121 -3.04 -13.06 23.40
C SER A 121 -4.04 -13.76 24.30
N SER A 122 -5.32 -13.34 24.32
CA SER A 122 -6.35 -14.05 25.09
C SER A 122 -6.56 -15.50 24.63
N ILE A 123 -6.41 -15.79 23.34
CA ILE A 123 -6.49 -17.15 22.78
C ILE A 123 -5.29 -18.01 23.22
N VAL A 124 -4.11 -17.39 23.37
CA VAL A 124 -2.85 -18.06 23.71
C VAL A 124 -2.70 -18.27 25.22
N ASP A 125 -3.01 -17.23 26.01
CA ASP A 125 -2.74 -17.18 27.45
C ASP A 125 -3.83 -17.86 28.30
N ILE A 126 -5.03 -18.01 27.75
CA ILE A 126 -6.13 -18.70 28.43
C ILE A 126 -6.21 -20.12 27.88
N GLU A 127 -6.11 -21.11 28.77
CA GLU A 127 -6.52 -22.47 28.42
C GLU A 127 -8.00 -22.42 28.00
N MET A 128 -8.28 -22.55 26.71
CA MET A 128 -9.66 -22.42 26.22
C MET A 128 -10.62 -23.47 26.82
N SER A 129 -10.09 -24.53 27.42
CA SER A 129 -10.83 -25.47 28.25
C SER A 129 -11.40 -24.86 29.54
N SER A 130 -10.82 -23.79 30.07
CA SER A 130 -11.28 -23.11 31.29
C SER A 130 -12.32 -22.01 31.03
N MET A 131 -12.55 -21.61 29.76
CA MET A 131 -13.56 -20.62 29.40
C MET A 131 -14.95 -21.25 29.31
N SER A 132 -15.96 -20.52 29.78
CA SER A 132 -17.36 -20.86 29.52
C SER A 132 -17.70 -20.76 28.02
N THR A 133 -18.78 -21.40 27.60
CA THR A 133 -19.23 -21.32 26.20
C THR A 133 -19.52 -19.88 25.78
N ASP A 134 -20.18 -19.09 26.65
CA ASP A 134 -20.51 -17.69 26.38
C ASP A 134 -19.26 -16.82 26.20
N GLU A 135 -18.21 -17.06 26.99
CA GLU A 135 -16.92 -16.36 26.85
C GLU A 135 -16.22 -16.74 25.55
N THR A 136 -16.23 -18.02 25.16
CA THR A 136 -15.65 -18.46 23.88
C THR A 136 -16.39 -17.89 22.67
N ASP A 137 -17.73 -17.82 22.73
CA ASP A 137 -18.55 -17.24 21.67
C ASP A 137 -18.33 -15.73 21.57
N THR A 138 -18.22 -15.05 22.70
CA THR A 138 -17.90 -13.62 22.75
C THR A 138 -16.52 -13.34 22.14
N LEU A 139 -15.51 -14.12 22.49
CA LEU A 139 -14.16 -13.99 21.94
C LEU A 139 -14.15 -14.21 20.42
N LYS A 140 -14.85 -15.24 19.94
CA LYS A 140 -14.98 -15.54 18.51
C LYS A 140 -15.68 -14.41 17.74
N GLN A 141 -16.75 -13.84 18.32
CA GLN A 141 -17.43 -12.69 17.73
C GLN A 141 -16.49 -11.48 17.65
N GLN A 142 -15.80 -11.14 18.74
CA GLN A 142 -14.85 -10.02 18.77
C GLN A 142 -13.73 -10.20 17.74
N LEU A 143 -13.15 -11.41 17.65
CA LEU A 143 -12.11 -11.72 16.67
C LEU A 143 -12.62 -11.56 15.24
N THR A 144 -13.83 -12.04 14.97
CA THR A 144 -14.48 -11.93 13.66
C THR A 144 -14.76 -10.48 13.30
N THR A 145 -15.26 -9.67 14.24
CA THR A 145 -15.47 -8.23 14.03
C THR A 145 -14.17 -7.53 13.68
N VAL A 146 -13.11 -7.72 14.47
CA VAL A 146 -11.82 -7.06 14.20
C VAL A 146 -11.21 -7.52 12.88
N PHE A 147 -11.33 -8.81 12.52
CA PHE A 147 -10.90 -9.29 11.22
C PHE A 147 -11.60 -8.58 10.06
N TYR A 148 -12.93 -8.42 10.13
CA TYR A 148 -13.67 -7.71 9.08
C TYR A 148 -13.36 -6.22 9.04
N GLU A 149 -13.13 -5.58 10.18
CA GLU A 149 -12.66 -4.18 10.23
C GLU A 149 -11.30 -4.03 9.53
N ILE A 150 -10.33 -4.91 9.84
CA ILE A 150 -9.02 -4.95 9.16
C ILE A 150 -9.19 -5.15 7.65
N LYS A 151 -10.04 -6.11 7.25
CA LYS A 151 -10.31 -6.39 5.83
C LYS A 151 -10.88 -5.16 5.12
N ASN A 152 -11.87 -4.50 5.72
CA ASN A 152 -12.50 -3.31 5.14
C ASN A 152 -11.52 -2.14 5.04
N ASP A 153 -10.65 -1.95 6.03
CA ASP A 153 -9.61 -0.92 6.00
C ASP A 153 -8.58 -1.20 4.89
N ILE A 154 -8.17 -2.46 4.71
CA ILE A 154 -7.30 -2.88 3.61
C ILE A 154 -7.96 -2.57 2.26
N GLU A 155 -9.21 -3.00 2.04
CA GLU A 155 -9.95 -2.77 0.80
C GLU A 155 -10.14 -1.27 0.53
N SER A 156 -10.40 -0.47 1.57
CA SER A 156 -10.52 0.98 1.48
C SER A 156 -9.21 1.63 1.01
N ILE A 157 -8.07 1.26 1.61
CA ILE A 157 -6.76 1.78 1.22
C ILE A 157 -6.43 1.36 -0.21
N GLN A 158 -6.69 0.09 -0.58
CA GLN A 158 -6.48 -0.43 -1.93
C GLN A 158 -7.29 0.35 -2.98
N ASN A 159 -8.57 0.59 -2.72
CA ASN A 159 -9.42 1.38 -3.61
C ASN A 159 -8.92 2.82 -3.76
N LYS A 160 -8.38 3.43 -2.70
CA LYS A 160 -7.76 4.76 -2.78
C LYS A 160 -6.44 4.72 -3.56
N LEU A 161 -5.62 3.68 -3.39
CA LEU A 161 -4.39 3.48 -4.16
C LEU A 161 -4.68 3.36 -5.66
N VAL A 162 -5.73 2.63 -6.06
CA VAL A 162 -6.15 2.55 -7.47
C VAL A 162 -6.50 3.93 -8.02
N LYS A 163 -7.30 4.71 -7.29
CA LYS A 163 -7.63 6.10 -7.69
C LYS A 163 -6.40 6.98 -7.84
N ILE A 164 -5.41 6.84 -6.96
CA ILE A 164 -4.13 7.57 -7.09
C ILE A 164 -3.39 7.09 -8.33
N GLY A 165 -3.33 5.77 -8.57
CA GLY A 165 -2.75 5.18 -9.77
C GLY A 165 -3.34 5.74 -11.06
N ASP A 166 -4.68 5.84 -11.13
CA ASP A 166 -5.40 6.38 -12.29
C ASP A 166 -5.02 7.83 -12.62
N THR A 167 -4.59 8.62 -11.63
CA THR A 167 -4.15 10.02 -11.85
C THR A 167 -2.71 10.14 -12.39
N LEU A 168 -1.96 9.04 -12.41
CA LEU A 168 -0.55 9.01 -12.82
C LEU A 168 -0.35 8.51 -14.25
N ILE A 169 -1.41 7.96 -14.86
CA ILE A 169 -1.50 7.50 -16.25
C ILE A 169 -2.00 8.65 -17.12
#